data_AF-A0AAW5RCC8-F1
#
_entry.id   AF-A0AAW5RCC8-F1
#
_cell.length_a   1.000
_cell.length_b   1.000
_cell.length_c   1.000
_cell.angle_alpha   90.00
_cell.angle_beta   90.00
_cell.angle_gamma   90.00
#
_symmetry.space_group_name_H-M   'P 1'
#
loop_
_entity.id
_entity.type
_entity.pdbx_description
1 polymer ?
#
loop_
_entity_poly.entity_id
_entity_poly.type
_entity_poly.pdbx_seq_one_letter_code
_entity_poly.pdbx_strand_id
1 'polypeptide(L)'
;MMDYTYLDKLINDCEIAKKSEPIKTYIYSSNENLEKFFMLYGNELKQDSCAIYIIKEINGNSKETRSRFIQYKNNEDVACPKLNPNASDVLYVGSSSTNVINRLKQHILGTHTKTYALRLQHWFQGQYEIEIRTYQVPPSILQLIEDNLSHSLQPAFGKKGGNSK
;
A
#
# COMPACT_ATOMS: atom_id res chain seq x y z
N MET A 1 28.07 30.38 6.65
CA MET A 1 27.50 29.76 5.43
C MET A 1 26.47 28.74 5.89
N MET A 2 25.30 28.68 5.27
CA MET A 2 24.25 27.74 5.69
C MET A 2 24.61 26.33 5.19
N ASP A 3 24.44 25.33 6.05
CA ASP A 3 24.71 23.93 5.71
C ASP A 3 23.49 23.34 4.97
N TYR A 4 23.72 22.84 3.76
CA TYR A 4 22.70 22.28 2.88
C TYR A 4 22.75 20.74 2.79
N THR A 5 23.58 20.08 3.60
CA THR A 5 23.79 18.61 3.56
C THR A 5 22.49 17.81 3.63
N TYR A 6 21.50 18.27 4.40
CA TYR A 6 20.19 17.61 4.46
C TYR A 6 19.45 17.65 3.12
N LEU A 7 19.42 18.80 2.44
CA LEU A 7 18.76 18.95 1.15
C LEU A 7 19.51 18.19 0.06
N ASP A 8 20.83 18.23 0.07
CA ASP A 8 21.66 17.47 -0.88
C ASP A 8 21.41 15.97 -0.75
N LYS A 9 21.31 15.47 0.49
CA LYS A 9 20.95 14.08 0.76
C LYS A 9 19.54 13.76 0.23
N LEU A 10 18.56 14.62 0.49
CA LEU A 10 17.18 14.39 0.03
C LEU A 10 17.10 14.36 -1.50
N ILE A 11 17.81 15.27 -2.18
CA ILE A 11 17.89 15.28 -3.65
C ILE A 11 18.51 13.97 -4.16
N ASN A 12 19.60 13.52 -3.53
CA ASN A 12 20.22 12.25 -3.89
C ASN A 12 19.29 11.04 -3.64
N ASP A 13 18.57 11.00 -2.51
CA ASP A 13 17.59 9.94 -2.23
C ASP A 13 16.46 9.93 -3.27
N CYS A 14 16.00 11.09 -3.74
CA CYS A 14 15.04 11.21 -4.85
C CYS A 14 15.60 10.67 -6.17
N GLU A 15 16.86 10.98 -6.50
CA GLU A 15 17.51 10.45 -7.71
C GLU A 15 17.70 8.93 -7.67
N ILE A 16 18.00 8.37 -6.49
CA ILE A 16 18.03 6.91 -6.30
C ILE A 16 16.63 6.32 -6.46
N ALA A 17 15.61 6.90 -5.82
CA ALA A 17 14.23 6.44 -5.91
C ALA A 17 13.74 6.40 -7.37
N LYS A 18 14.05 7.43 -8.16
CA LYS A 18 13.68 7.54 -9.57
C LYS A 18 14.30 6.44 -10.45
N LYS A 19 15.50 5.97 -10.10
CA LYS A 19 16.24 4.93 -10.83
C LYS A 19 15.98 3.52 -10.29
N SER A 20 15.31 3.41 -9.15
CA SER A 20 15.07 2.13 -8.49
C SER A 20 13.97 1.36 -9.21
N GLU A 21 14.26 0.11 -9.55
CA GLU A 21 13.31 -0.81 -10.17
C GLU A 21 12.97 -1.96 -9.20
N PRO A 22 11.75 -2.55 -9.30
CA PRO A 22 11.42 -3.75 -8.55
C PRO A 22 12.36 -4.91 -8.91
N ILE A 23 12.82 -5.65 -7.91
CA ILE A 23 13.58 -6.90 -8.11
C ILE A 23 12.64 -8.00 -8.60
N LYS A 24 11.49 -8.13 -7.92
CA LYS A 24 10.41 -9.04 -8.29
C LYS A 24 9.07 -8.34 -8.15
N THR A 25 8.13 -8.78 -8.98
CA THR A 25 6.74 -8.36 -8.92
C THR A 25 5.85 -9.60 -8.82
N TYR A 26 4.92 -9.58 -7.88
CA TYR A 26 3.94 -10.64 -7.65
C TYR A 26 2.55 -10.05 -7.77
N ILE A 27 1.62 -10.83 -8.31
CA ILE A 27 0.22 -10.46 -8.44
C ILE A 27 -0.61 -11.47 -7.67
N TYR A 28 -1.44 -10.99 -6.74
CA TYR A 28 -2.48 -11.78 -6.09
C TYR A 28 -3.84 -11.26 -6.55
N SER A 29 -4.70 -12.14 -7.05
CA SER A 29 -6.08 -11.81 -7.37
C SER A 29 -7.03 -12.36 -6.32
N SER A 30 -8.09 -11.63 -5.97
CA SER A 30 -9.03 -12.01 -4.90
C SER A 30 -9.84 -13.27 -5.18
N ASN A 31 -9.82 -13.78 -6.42
CA ASN A 31 -10.40 -15.06 -6.82
C ASN A 31 -9.43 -16.25 -6.61
N GLU A 32 -8.18 -15.99 -6.25
CA GLU A 32 -7.19 -17.01 -5.92
C GLU A 32 -7.23 -17.36 -4.44
N ASN A 33 -6.62 -18.49 -4.07
CA ASN A 33 -6.49 -18.88 -2.67
C ASN A 33 -5.32 -18.12 -2.01
N LEU A 34 -5.64 -17.22 -1.08
CA LEU A 34 -4.66 -16.38 -0.37
C LEU A 34 -3.60 -17.18 0.40
N GLU A 35 -3.99 -18.28 1.05
CA GLU A 35 -3.04 -19.10 1.81
C GLU A 35 -2.05 -19.79 0.87
N LYS A 36 -2.54 -20.33 -0.24
CA LYS A 36 -1.70 -20.92 -1.29
C LYS A 36 -0.74 -19.88 -1.88
N PHE A 37 -1.22 -18.66 -2.15
CA PHE A 37 -0.36 -17.56 -2.61
C PHE A 37 0.78 -17.29 -1.61
N PHE A 38 0.47 -17.17 -0.31
CA PHE A 38 1.49 -16.99 0.71
C PHE A 38 2.38 -18.21 0.94
N MET A 39 1.91 -19.43 0.70
CA MET A 39 2.77 -20.61 0.74
C MET A 39 3.78 -20.62 -0.40
N LEU A 40 3.37 -20.20 -1.60
CA LEU A 40 4.24 -20.18 -2.79
C LEU A 40 5.31 -19.09 -2.70
N TYR A 41 4.90 -17.86 -2.39
CA TYR A 41 5.78 -16.69 -2.47
C TYR A 41 6.22 -16.13 -1.12
N GLY A 42 5.73 -16.70 -0.01
CA GLY A 42 5.92 -16.11 1.32
C GLY A 42 7.36 -16.11 1.81
N ASN A 43 8.21 -17.02 1.35
CA ASN A 43 9.63 -17.02 1.70
C ASN A 43 10.37 -15.87 1.00
N GLU A 44 10.10 -15.68 -0.29
CA GLU A 44 10.70 -14.60 -1.09
C GLU A 44 10.24 -13.22 -0.57
N LEU A 45 8.94 -13.08 -0.28
CA LEU A 45 8.36 -11.86 0.30
C LEU A 45 8.84 -11.56 1.74
N LYS A 46 9.45 -12.53 2.44
CA LYS A 46 10.08 -12.31 3.75
C LYS A 46 11.56 -11.97 3.63
N GLN A 47 12.25 -12.54 2.64
CA GLN A 47 13.66 -12.29 2.39
C GLN A 47 13.87 -10.85 1.89
N ASP A 48 12.99 -10.40 1.00
CA ASP A 48 12.97 -9.03 0.52
C ASP A 48 12.18 -8.16 1.52
N SER A 49 12.88 -7.60 2.51
CA SER A 49 12.23 -6.87 3.60
C SER A 49 11.46 -5.63 3.13
N CYS A 50 11.88 -5.02 2.01
CA CYS A 50 11.31 -3.80 1.46
C CYS A 50 10.40 -4.09 0.27
N ALA A 51 9.12 -3.79 0.40
CA ALA A 51 8.13 -3.97 -0.65
C ALA A 51 7.12 -2.82 -0.69
N ILE A 52 6.62 -2.55 -1.89
CA ILE A 52 5.45 -1.71 -2.14
C ILE A 52 4.31 -2.61 -2.59
N TYR A 53 3.11 -2.33 -2.11
CA TYR A 53 1.90 -3.01 -2.53
C TYR A 53 0.85 -2.02 -2.99
N ILE A 54 0.18 -2.37 -4.09
CA ILE A 54 -0.89 -1.58 -4.72
C ILE A 54 -2.14 -2.45 -4.72
N ILE A 55 -3.19 -1.99 -4.07
CA ILE A 55 -4.48 -2.69 -4.00
C ILE A 55 -5.44 -1.99 -4.97
N LYS A 56 -5.99 -2.74 -5.92
CA LYS A 56 -6.86 -2.23 -6.99
C LYS A 56 -8.17 -3.00 -7.05
N GLU A 57 -9.29 -2.31 -7.15
CA GLU A 57 -10.59 -2.86 -7.52
C GLU A 57 -10.63 -3.24 -9.02
N ILE A 58 -11.23 -4.39 -9.33
CA ILE A 58 -11.32 -4.93 -10.68
C ILE A 58 -12.78 -4.92 -11.14
N ASN A 59 -13.04 -4.31 -12.31
CA ASN A 59 -14.35 -4.23 -12.97
C ASN A 59 -15.49 -3.70 -12.09
N GLY A 60 -15.16 -2.92 -11.05
CA GLY A 60 -16.12 -2.38 -10.11
C GLY A 60 -16.54 -0.94 -10.40
N ASN A 61 -17.11 -0.29 -9.39
CA ASN A 61 -17.54 1.10 -9.46
C ASN A 61 -16.91 1.88 -8.30
N SER A 62 -15.82 2.59 -8.59
CA SER A 62 -15.05 3.29 -7.56
C SER A 62 -15.84 4.32 -6.76
N LYS A 63 -16.91 4.92 -7.33
CA LYS A 63 -17.79 5.85 -6.58
C LYS A 63 -18.64 5.10 -5.55
N GLU A 64 -19.18 3.95 -5.94
CA GLU A 64 -19.97 3.10 -5.05
C GLU A 64 -19.06 2.48 -3.97
N THR A 65 -17.91 1.95 -4.36
CA THR A 65 -16.89 1.40 -3.46
C THR A 65 -16.43 2.42 -2.43
N ARG A 66 -16.16 3.66 -2.86
CA ARG A 66 -15.86 4.77 -1.93
C ARG A 66 -17.00 5.03 -0.96
N SER A 67 -18.24 4.99 -1.43
CA SER A 67 -19.42 5.21 -0.59
C SER A 67 -19.57 4.10 0.47
N ARG A 68 -19.37 2.83 0.10
CA ARG A 68 -19.37 1.69 1.03
C ARG A 68 -18.30 1.86 2.12
N PHE A 69 -17.08 2.26 1.75
CA PHE A 69 -16.01 2.47 2.73
C PHE A 69 -16.32 3.60 3.72
N ILE A 70 -16.94 4.69 3.25
CA ILE A 70 -17.37 5.79 4.13
C ILE A 70 -18.40 5.31 5.14
N GLN A 71 -19.40 4.53 4.69
CA GLN A 71 -20.40 3.95 5.59
C GLN A 71 -19.75 3.05 6.63
N TYR A 72 -18.87 2.13 6.21
CA TYR A 72 -18.11 1.26 7.12
C TYR A 72 -17.29 2.06 8.13
N LYS A 73 -16.52 3.06 7.67
CA LYS A 73 -15.67 3.90 8.53
C LYS A 73 -16.47 4.72 9.56
N ASN A 74 -17.70 5.10 9.25
CA ASN A 74 -18.54 5.88 10.16
C ASN A 74 -19.29 5.01 11.19
N ASN A 75 -19.51 3.74 10.88
CA ASN A 75 -20.29 2.81 11.71
C ASN A 75 -19.43 1.99 12.67
N GLU A 76 -18.12 1.93 12.45
CA GLU A 76 -17.21 1.05 13.18
C GLU A 76 -16.17 1.86 13.98
N ASP A 77 -15.92 1.45 15.22
CA ASP A 77 -14.84 2.03 16.05
C ASP A 77 -13.49 1.36 15.73
N VAL A 78 -13.05 1.52 14.48
CA VAL A 78 -11.77 0.97 13.99
C VAL A 78 -10.95 1.99 13.19
N ALA A 79 -9.62 1.90 13.31
CA ALA A 79 -8.68 2.73 12.59
C ALA A 79 -8.68 2.40 11.10
N CYS A 80 -9.40 3.20 10.33
CA CYS A 80 -9.46 3.11 8.87
C CYS A 80 -8.52 4.13 8.20
N PRO A 81 -7.91 3.80 7.04
CA PRO A 81 -7.18 4.75 6.20
C PRO A 81 -7.92 6.07 5.98
N LYS A 82 -7.15 7.14 5.75
CA LYS A 82 -7.72 8.45 5.39
C LYS A 82 -8.42 8.35 4.04
N LEU A 83 -9.50 9.12 3.88
CA LEU A 83 -10.20 9.29 2.61
C LEU A 83 -9.42 10.29 1.75
N ASN A 84 -9.12 9.92 0.51
CA ASN A 84 -8.62 10.88 -0.48
C ASN A 84 -9.80 11.57 -1.21
N PRO A 85 -9.54 12.71 -1.89
CA PRO A 85 -10.59 13.53 -2.48
C PRO A 85 -11.40 12.81 -3.56
N ASN A 86 -10.72 12.03 -4.40
CA ASN A 86 -11.31 11.41 -5.58
C ASN A 86 -11.63 9.93 -5.32
N ALA A 87 -12.66 9.42 -6.00
CA ALA A 87 -12.82 8.00 -6.20
C ALA A 87 -11.72 7.50 -7.17
N SER A 88 -11.24 6.29 -6.95
CA SER A 88 -10.23 5.66 -7.79
C SER A 88 -10.39 4.14 -7.70
N ASP A 89 -10.13 3.46 -8.80
CA ASP A 89 -10.08 1.99 -8.82
C ASP A 89 -8.82 1.50 -8.10
N VAL A 90 -7.79 2.33 -7.96
CA VAL A 90 -6.69 2.07 -7.03
C VAL A 90 -7.17 2.42 -5.63
N LEU A 91 -7.33 1.43 -4.77
CA LEU A 91 -7.88 1.62 -3.43
C LEU A 91 -6.81 2.14 -2.47
N TYR A 92 -5.59 1.61 -2.57
CA TYR A 92 -4.53 1.91 -1.61
C TYR A 92 -3.15 1.61 -2.19
N VAL A 93 -2.19 2.46 -1.86
CA VAL A 93 -0.76 2.23 -2.07
C VAL A 93 -0.10 2.28 -0.70
N GLY A 94 0.76 1.31 -0.41
CA GLY A 94 1.56 1.32 0.82
C GLY A 94 2.85 0.57 0.67
N SER A 95 3.74 0.73 1.65
CA SER A 95 4.97 -0.03 1.72
C SER A 95 5.12 -0.80 3.04
N SER A 96 6.06 -1.73 3.04
CA SER A 96 6.56 -2.38 4.25
C SER A 96 8.05 -2.58 4.11
N SER A 97 8.82 -2.25 5.14
CA SER A 97 10.27 -2.48 5.21
C SER A 97 10.63 -3.66 6.12
N THR A 98 9.64 -4.43 6.57
CA THR A 98 9.85 -5.52 7.54
C THR A 98 9.04 -6.78 7.22
N ASN A 99 7.73 -6.65 6.98
CA ASN A 99 6.86 -7.80 6.80
C ASN A 99 5.61 -7.42 6.00
N VAL A 100 5.76 -7.45 4.67
CA VAL A 100 4.67 -7.13 3.74
C VAL A 100 3.50 -8.11 3.89
N ILE A 101 3.75 -9.40 4.14
CA ILE A 101 2.70 -10.41 4.31
C ILE A 101 1.76 -10.03 5.46
N ASN A 102 2.32 -9.63 6.61
CA ASN A 102 1.51 -9.23 7.75
C ASN A 102 0.69 -7.98 7.42
N ARG A 103 1.27 -6.99 6.72
CA ARG A 103 0.53 -5.81 6.26
C ARG A 103 -0.62 -6.18 5.32
N LEU A 104 -0.38 -7.05 4.34
CA LEU A 104 -1.41 -7.52 3.42
C LEU A 104 -2.53 -8.25 4.15
N LYS A 105 -2.21 -9.16 5.08
CA LYS A 105 -3.21 -9.84 5.92
C LYS A 105 -4.08 -8.85 6.69
N GLN A 106 -3.49 -7.79 7.25
CA GLN A 106 -4.25 -6.75 7.96
C GLN A 106 -5.22 -6.01 7.04
N HIS A 107 -4.82 -5.75 5.78
CA HIS A 107 -5.69 -5.13 4.78
C HIS A 107 -6.79 -6.07 4.28
N ILE A 108 -6.52 -7.37 4.14
CA ILE A 108 -7.45 -8.34 3.54
C ILE A 108 -8.38 -8.96 4.60
N LEU A 109 -7.80 -9.58 5.64
CA LEU A 109 -8.46 -10.46 6.62
C LEU A 109 -8.81 -9.76 7.95
N GLY A 110 -8.51 -8.48 8.10
CA GLY A 110 -8.74 -7.77 9.37
C GLY A 110 -7.56 -7.81 10.35
N THR A 111 -7.68 -6.98 11.39
CA THR A 111 -6.59 -6.71 12.33
C THR A 111 -7.14 -6.02 13.59
N HIS A 112 -6.29 -5.84 14.59
CA HIS A 112 -6.60 -5.07 15.81
C HIS A 112 -7.20 -3.69 15.46
N THR A 113 -8.17 -3.24 16.26
CA THR A 113 -8.97 -2.03 15.98
C THR A 113 -8.11 -0.79 15.75
N LYS A 114 -7.00 -0.63 16.47
CA LYS A 114 -6.08 0.52 16.34
C LYS A 114 -5.15 0.50 15.11
N THR A 115 -5.06 -0.60 14.38
CA THR A 115 -4.16 -0.71 13.22
C THR A 115 -4.79 -0.07 11.98
N TYR A 116 -4.12 0.87 11.33
CA TYR A 116 -4.61 1.43 10.06
C TYR A 116 -4.54 0.40 8.93
N ALA A 117 -5.70 -0.04 8.46
CA ALA A 117 -5.85 -1.02 7.38
C ALA A 117 -7.23 -0.92 6.71
N LEU A 118 -7.33 -1.35 5.45
CA LEU A 118 -8.60 -1.33 4.69
C LEU A 118 -9.63 -2.29 5.27
N ARG A 119 -9.22 -3.49 5.69
CA ARG A 119 -10.09 -4.57 6.16
C ARG A 119 -11.16 -4.97 5.14
N LEU A 120 -10.72 -5.27 3.93
CA LEU A 120 -11.57 -5.50 2.76
C LEU A 120 -12.68 -6.53 3.02
N GLN A 121 -12.40 -7.60 3.75
CA GLN A 121 -13.41 -8.64 4.06
C GLN A 121 -14.70 -8.14 4.73
N HIS A 122 -14.69 -6.95 5.36
CA HIS A 122 -15.84 -6.46 6.13
C HIS A 122 -16.79 -5.58 5.33
N TRP A 123 -16.33 -4.95 4.25
CA TRP A 123 -17.12 -3.92 3.57
C TRP A 123 -16.96 -3.92 2.05
N PHE A 124 -15.82 -4.41 1.55
CA PHE A 124 -15.56 -4.40 0.12
C PHE A 124 -16.40 -5.49 -0.56
N GLN A 125 -16.99 -5.14 -1.70
CA GLN A 125 -17.79 -6.04 -2.51
C GLN A 125 -17.24 -6.01 -3.94
N GLY A 126 -16.99 -7.18 -4.51
CA GLY A 126 -16.40 -7.32 -5.84
C GLY A 126 -15.04 -8.00 -5.80
N GLN A 127 -14.26 -7.79 -6.87
CA GLN A 127 -12.93 -8.37 -7.02
C GLN A 127 -11.86 -7.30 -6.88
N TYR A 128 -10.70 -7.70 -6.36
CA TYR A 128 -9.53 -6.85 -6.28
C TYR A 128 -8.26 -7.62 -6.63
N GLU A 129 -7.25 -6.89 -7.04
CA GLU A 129 -5.90 -7.37 -7.30
C GLU A 129 -4.93 -6.64 -6.38
N ILE A 130 -3.87 -7.34 -5.97
CA ILE A 130 -2.75 -6.77 -5.23
C ILE A 130 -1.48 -7.02 -6.02
N GLU A 131 -0.90 -5.95 -6.53
CA GLU A 131 0.45 -5.95 -7.08
C GLU A 131 1.45 -5.69 -5.95
N ILE A 132 2.47 -6.55 -5.82
CA ILE A 132 3.50 -6.49 -4.78
C ILE A 132 4.85 -6.41 -5.47
N ARG A 133 5.58 -5.31 -5.27
CA ARG A 133 6.90 -5.03 -5.84
C ARG A 133 7.94 -5.08 -4.73
N THR A 134 8.95 -5.93 -4.84
CA THR A 134 10.06 -5.98 -3.88
C THR A 134 11.23 -5.12 -4.33
N TYR A 135 11.95 -4.50 -3.39
CA TYR A 135 13.06 -3.60 -3.65
C TYR A 135 14.22 -3.87 -2.69
N GLN A 136 15.44 -3.57 -3.14
CA GLN A 136 16.62 -3.56 -2.28
C GLN A 136 17.10 -2.12 -2.10
N VAL A 137 16.31 -1.36 -1.35
CA VAL A 137 16.57 0.06 -1.05
C VAL A 137 16.34 0.34 0.43
N PRO A 138 16.98 1.37 1.00
CA PRO A 138 16.67 1.84 2.34
C PRO A 138 15.19 2.27 2.50
N PRO A 139 14.61 2.18 3.72
CA PRO A 139 13.22 2.58 3.96
C PRO A 139 12.89 4.03 3.58
N SER A 140 13.85 4.97 3.69
CA SER A 140 13.65 6.36 3.26
C SER A 140 13.41 6.48 1.76
N ILE A 141 14.15 5.71 0.96
CA ILE A 141 13.99 5.65 -0.49
C ILE A 141 12.71 4.90 -0.85
N LEU A 142 12.38 3.80 -0.15
CA LEU A 142 11.12 3.08 -0.34
C LEU A 142 9.89 3.99 -0.15
N GLN A 143 9.92 4.87 0.86
CA GLN A 143 8.86 5.86 1.09
C GLN A 143 8.75 6.87 -0.06
N LEU A 144 9.87 7.32 -0.65
CA LEU A 144 9.84 8.21 -1.82
C LEU A 144 9.21 7.52 -3.04
N ILE A 145 9.49 6.24 -3.24
CA ILE A 145 8.87 5.43 -4.30
C ILE A 145 7.36 5.27 -4.03
N GLU A 146 6.96 4.97 -2.78
CA GLU A 146 5.55 4.90 -2.36
C GLU A 146 4.83 6.24 -2.60
N ASP A 147 5.43 7.35 -2.18
CA ASP A 147 4.87 8.70 -2.32
C ASP A 147 4.67 9.06 -3.80
N ASN A 148 5.64 8.74 -4.66
CA ASN A 148 5.53 8.97 -6.10
C ASN A 148 4.43 8.11 -6.74
N LEU A 149 4.31 6.83 -6.35
CA LEU A 149 3.25 5.95 -6.82
C LEU A 149 1.87 6.42 -6.33
N SER A 150 1.75 6.82 -5.07
CA SER A 150 0.52 7.37 -4.51
C SER A 150 0.11 8.68 -5.20
N HIS A 151 1.08 9.55 -5.50
CA HIS A 151 0.84 10.77 -6.27
C HIS A 151 0.31 10.46 -7.67
N SER A 152 0.94 9.52 -8.37
CA SER A 152 0.63 9.18 -9.76
C SER A 152 -0.69 8.41 -9.89
N LEU A 153 -0.93 7.44 -9.01
CA LEU A 153 -2.09 6.54 -9.07
C LEU A 153 -3.34 7.12 -8.38
N GLN A 154 -3.17 8.16 -7.56
CA GLN A 154 -4.25 8.83 -6.83
C GLN A 154 -5.20 7.83 -6.12
N PRO A 155 -4.70 7.03 -5.16
CA PRO A 155 -5.52 5.99 -4.54
C PRO A 155 -6.73 6.60 -3.81
N ALA A 156 -7.84 5.86 -3.74
CA ALA A 156 -9.06 6.30 -3.05
C ALA A 156 -8.84 6.49 -1.55
N PHE A 157 -7.93 5.71 -0.95
CA PHE A 157 -7.66 5.70 0.48
C PHE A 157 -6.16 5.67 0.77
N GLY A 158 -5.77 6.24 1.90
CA GLY A 158 -4.37 6.27 2.36
C GLY A 158 -3.94 7.64 2.85
N LYS A 159 -2.78 7.71 3.50
CA LYS A 159 -2.16 8.98 3.85
C LYS A 159 -1.42 9.50 2.62
N LYS A 160 -1.50 10.80 2.35
CA LYS A 160 -0.63 11.46 1.37
C LYS A 160 0.62 11.99 2.09
N GLY A 161 1.79 11.69 1.53
CA GLY A 161 3.09 12.10 2.04
C GLY A 161 3.58 11.28 3.23
N GLY A 162 4.86 11.49 3.57
CA GLY A 162 5.62 10.68 4.52
C GLY A 162 4.90 10.35 5.84
N ASN A 163 5.22 9.16 6.35
CA ASN A 163 4.81 8.66 7.67
C ASN A 163 5.54 9.34 8.84
N SER A 164 5.85 10.64 8.73
CA SER A 164 6.33 11.43 9.86
C SER A 164 5.21 11.52 10.90
N LYS A 165 5.52 11.09 12.13
CA LYS A 165 4.85 11.55 13.34
C LYS A 165 5.26 12.99 13.63
#